data_AF-A0A966H7I1-F1
#
_entry.id   AF-A0A966H7I1-F1
#
_cell.length_a   1.000
_cell.length_b   1.000
_cell.length_c   1.000
_cell.angle_alpha   90.00
_cell.angle_beta   90.00
_cell.angle_gamma   90.00
#
_symmetry.space_group_name_H-M   'P 1'
#
loop_
_entity.id
_entity.type
_entity.pdbx_description
1 polymer ?
#
loop_
_entity_poly.entity_id
_entity_poly.type
_entity_poly.pdbx_seq_one_letter_code
_entity_poly.pdbx_strand_id
1 'polypeptide(L)'
;MKNTDIVYPEDRDIPPAVTIAMQLAHAILQVFVQLEQTLRQLTPHQYTAPSHTLFNASIGQHVRHIIELFQCLELGYVAGVVNYEKRKRDMAIETDPMLAIQLLQTIGANLQRPDKNLSLEADYDQQSGNMVVVQSNYYREIMYNLEHTIHHMALIRVGVRELTSITLPADFGVASSTIKHRQLCAQ
;
A
#
# COMPACT_ATOMS: atom_id res chain seq x y z
N MET A 1 39.88 12.89 -29.90
CA MET A 1 38.41 13.05 -29.94
C MET A 1 37.91 12.95 -28.51
N LYS A 2 37.15 13.96 -28.09
CA LYS A 2 36.73 14.20 -26.70
C LYS A 2 35.61 13.21 -26.35
N ASN A 3 35.79 12.41 -25.30
CA ASN A 3 34.66 11.85 -24.58
C ASN A 3 34.10 12.98 -23.71
N THR A 4 32.89 13.43 -24.04
CA THR A 4 32.11 14.32 -23.21
C THR A 4 31.48 13.48 -22.10
N ASP A 5 32.03 13.60 -20.89
CA ASP A 5 31.37 13.15 -19.68
C ASP A 5 30.03 13.87 -19.55
N ILE A 6 28.94 13.11 -19.57
CA ILE A 6 27.61 13.59 -19.22
C ILE A 6 27.64 13.74 -17.69
N VAL A 7 27.90 14.96 -17.24
CA VAL A 7 27.74 15.37 -15.85
C VAL A 7 26.23 15.44 -15.58
N TYR A 8 25.70 14.47 -14.82
CA TYR A 8 24.39 14.61 -14.21
C TYR A 8 24.47 15.74 -13.18
N PRO A 9 23.55 16.72 -13.18
CA PRO A 9 23.61 17.81 -12.22
C PRO A 9 23.47 17.22 -10.81
N GLU A 10 24.49 17.46 -9.99
CA GLU A 10 24.52 17.19 -8.57
C GLU A 10 23.25 17.76 -7.90
N ASP A 11 22.75 16.99 -6.93
CA ASP A 11 21.67 17.32 -6.01
C ASP A 11 21.75 18.78 -5.56
N ARG A 12 20.92 19.65 -6.16
CA ARG A 12 20.69 20.99 -5.64
C ARG A 12 19.68 20.90 -4.50
N ASP A 13 20.12 21.13 -3.27
CA ASP A 13 19.36 21.50 -2.06
C ASP A 13 17.84 21.26 -2.13
N ILE A 14 17.43 19.99 -2.29
CA ILE A 14 16.03 19.61 -2.17
C ILE A 14 15.69 19.66 -0.68
N PRO A 15 14.67 20.42 -0.23
CA PRO A 15 14.31 20.48 1.18
C PRO A 15 14.06 19.07 1.73
N PRO A 16 14.52 18.72 2.95
CA PRO A 16 14.39 17.38 3.50
C PRO A 16 12.96 16.80 3.47
N ALA A 17 11.95 17.65 3.64
CA ALA A 17 10.54 17.26 3.55
C ALA A 17 10.12 16.82 2.14
N VAL A 18 10.65 17.45 1.09
CA VAL A 18 10.42 17.06 -0.31
C VAL A 18 11.08 15.70 -0.57
N THR A 19 12.26 15.47 -0.02
CA THR A 19 12.95 14.16 -0.11
C THR A 19 12.16 13.04 0.57
N ILE A 20 11.57 13.27 1.75
CA ILE A 20 10.76 12.28 2.45
C ILE A 20 9.49 11.94 1.65
N ALA A 21 8.76 12.95 1.18
CA ALA A 21 7.56 12.76 0.37
C ALA A 21 7.83 11.91 -0.87
N MET A 22 8.94 12.21 -1.56
CA MET A 22 9.37 11.49 -2.75
C MET A 22 9.73 10.03 -2.44
N GLN A 23 10.47 9.78 -1.36
CA GLN A 23 10.85 8.42 -0.96
C GLN A 23 9.64 7.56 -0.60
N LEU A 24 8.70 8.10 0.18
CA LEU A 24 7.48 7.39 0.57
C LEU A 24 6.58 7.12 -0.63
N ALA A 25 6.35 8.13 -1.47
CA ALA A 25 5.56 7.96 -2.69
C ALA A 25 6.20 6.92 -3.61
N HIS A 26 7.52 6.96 -3.79
CA HIS A 26 8.25 5.99 -4.60
C HIS A 26 8.07 4.55 -4.07
N ALA A 27 8.22 4.34 -2.76
CA ALA A 27 8.06 3.02 -2.16
C ALA A 27 6.63 2.47 -2.33
N ILE A 28 5.61 3.30 -2.17
CA ILE A 28 4.21 2.89 -2.39
C ILE A 28 3.95 2.58 -3.87
N LEU A 29 4.44 3.43 -4.78
CA LEU A 29 4.27 3.19 -6.22
C LEU A 29 4.91 1.87 -6.65
N GLN A 30 6.07 1.50 -6.10
CA GLN A 30 6.68 0.21 -6.39
C GLN A 30 5.79 -0.97 -5.98
N VAL A 31 5.23 -0.96 -4.76
CA VAL A 31 4.35 -2.05 -4.30
C VAL A 31 3.01 -2.05 -5.05
N PHE A 32 2.47 -0.89 -5.41
CA PHE A 32 1.26 -0.77 -6.22
C PHE A 32 1.44 -1.32 -7.63
N VAL A 33 2.59 -1.05 -8.28
CA VAL A 33 2.90 -1.60 -9.59
C VAL A 33 2.99 -3.13 -9.53
N GLN A 34 3.65 -3.69 -8.51
CA GLN A 34 3.70 -5.16 -8.33
C GLN A 34 2.31 -5.76 -8.10
N LEU A 35 1.50 -5.10 -7.25
CA LEU A 35 0.15 -5.54 -6.98
C LEU A 35 -0.71 -5.49 -8.26
N GLU A 36 -0.71 -4.36 -8.98
CA GLU A 36 -1.40 -4.20 -10.26
C GLU A 36 -1.02 -5.29 -11.26
N GLN A 37 0.29 -5.53 -11.47
CA GLN A 37 0.78 -6.57 -12.38
C GLN A 37 0.27 -7.96 -12.00
N THR A 38 0.12 -8.23 -10.71
CA THR A 38 -0.46 -9.48 -10.20
C THR A 38 -1.95 -9.54 -10.49
N LEU A 39 -2.69 -8.47 -10.20
CA LEU A 39 -4.15 -8.42 -10.42
C LEU A 39 -4.52 -8.58 -11.90
N ARG A 40 -3.73 -8.04 -12.82
CA ARG A 40 -3.93 -8.20 -14.27
C ARG A 40 -3.84 -9.65 -14.77
N GLN A 41 -3.19 -10.53 -14.01
CA GLN A 41 -3.05 -11.94 -14.36
C GLN A 41 -4.18 -12.81 -13.78
N LEU A 42 -4.99 -12.27 -12.86
CA LEU A 42 -6.09 -12.99 -12.23
C LEU A 42 -7.34 -12.92 -13.11
N THR A 43 -8.01 -14.06 -13.23
CA THR A 43 -9.41 -14.05 -13.68
C THR A 43 -10.32 -13.50 -12.57
N PRO A 44 -11.50 -12.92 -12.90
CA PRO A 44 -12.46 -12.49 -11.89
C PRO A 44 -12.85 -13.60 -10.89
N HIS A 45 -12.92 -14.85 -11.37
CA HIS A 45 -13.16 -16.00 -10.51
C HIS A 45 -12.03 -16.22 -9.50
N GLN A 46 -10.76 -16.20 -9.93
CA GLN A 46 -9.62 -16.36 -9.02
C GLN A 46 -9.48 -15.20 -8.03
N TYR A 47 -9.81 -13.98 -8.46
CA TYR A 47 -9.79 -12.79 -7.60
C TYR A 47 -10.80 -12.87 -6.45
N THR A 48 -11.98 -13.43 -6.71
CA THR A 48 -13.11 -13.50 -5.77
C THR A 48 -13.23 -14.82 -5.03
N ALA A 49 -12.55 -15.88 -5.50
CA ALA A 49 -12.63 -17.20 -4.88
C ALA A 49 -12.12 -17.17 -3.43
N PRO A 50 -12.82 -17.88 -2.50
CA PRO A 50 -12.35 -18.03 -1.13
C PRO A 50 -11.11 -18.93 -1.08
N SER A 51 -10.08 -18.50 -0.35
CA SER A 51 -8.91 -19.34 -0.04
C SER A 51 -9.09 -19.99 1.32
N HIS A 52 -8.92 -21.30 1.39
CA HIS A 52 -8.97 -22.04 2.65
C HIS A 52 -7.82 -21.62 3.57
N THR A 53 -6.64 -21.38 3.01
CA THR A 53 -5.46 -20.95 3.78
C THR A 53 -5.63 -19.54 4.36
N LEU A 54 -6.48 -18.71 3.74
CA LEU A 54 -6.81 -17.36 4.20
C LEU A 54 -8.12 -17.30 5.00
N PHE A 55 -8.51 -18.40 5.67
CA PHE A 55 -9.73 -18.47 6.48
C PHE A 55 -11.01 -18.12 5.68
N ASN A 56 -11.07 -18.57 4.43
CA ASN A 56 -12.10 -18.29 3.43
C ASN A 56 -12.15 -16.84 2.94
N ALA A 57 -11.11 -16.04 3.22
CA ALA A 57 -10.98 -14.73 2.60
C ALA A 57 -10.54 -14.84 1.13
N SER A 58 -10.94 -13.88 0.31
CA SER A 58 -10.52 -13.78 -1.09
C SER A 58 -9.33 -12.84 -1.29
N ILE A 59 -8.67 -12.94 -2.45
CA ILE A 59 -7.65 -11.96 -2.85
C ILE A 59 -8.27 -10.56 -2.91
N GLY A 60 -9.47 -10.44 -3.47
CA GLY A 60 -10.21 -9.18 -3.57
C GLY A 60 -10.51 -8.52 -2.23
N GLN A 61 -10.74 -9.31 -1.16
CA GLN A 61 -10.92 -8.76 0.18
C GLN A 61 -9.67 -8.07 0.71
N HIS A 62 -8.50 -8.66 0.49
CA HIS A 62 -7.23 -8.05 0.89
C HIS A 62 -6.91 -6.81 0.06
N VAL A 63 -7.18 -6.83 -1.24
CA VAL A 63 -6.98 -5.67 -2.12
C VAL A 63 -7.91 -4.52 -1.74
N ARG A 64 -9.21 -4.81 -1.51
CA ARG A 64 -10.16 -3.82 -1.00
C ARG A 64 -9.68 -3.20 0.30
N HIS A 65 -9.18 -4.02 1.23
CA HIS A 65 -8.67 -3.51 2.50
C HIS A 65 -7.54 -2.50 2.30
N ILE A 66 -6.55 -2.81 1.45
CA ILE A 66 -5.46 -1.89 1.10
C ILE A 66 -6.03 -0.56 0.57
N ILE A 67 -6.88 -0.62 -0.47
CA ILE A 67 -7.42 0.57 -1.14
C ILE A 67 -8.23 1.43 -0.17
N GLU A 68 -9.05 0.83 0.68
CA GLU A 68 -9.87 1.55 1.65
C GLU A 68 -9.06 2.27 2.72
N LEU A 69 -7.90 1.73 3.13
CA LEU A 69 -7.00 2.45 4.05
C LEU A 69 -6.49 3.74 3.40
N PHE A 70 -6.14 3.70 2.11
CA PHE A 70 -5.73 4.91 1.38
C PHE A 70 -6.89 5.89 1.19
N GLN A 71 -8.11 5.41 0.93
CA GLN A 71 -9.29 6.26 0.86
C GLN A 71 -9.59 6.95 2.21
N CYS A 72 -9.49 6.22 3.32
CA CYS A 72 -9.60 6.79 4.67
C CYS A 72 -8.55 7.86 4.92
N LEU A 73 -7.30 7.64 4.49
CA LEU A 73 -6.23 8.62 4.62
C LEU A 73 -6.47 9.86 3.73
N GLU A 74 -6.96 9.68 2.50
CA GLU A 74 -7.25 10.81 1.61
C GLU A 74 -8.35 11.71 2.17
N LEU A 75 -9.45 11.12 2.66
CA LEU A 75 -10.52 11.85 3.33
C LEU A 75 -10.03 12.50 4.62
N GLY A 76 -9.28 11.74 5.43
CA GLY A 76 -8.76 12.23 6.70
C GLY A 76 -7.69 13.31 6.56
N TYR A 77 -6.93 13.31 5.46
CA TYR A 77 -6.01 14.38 5.12
C TYR A 77 -6.75 15.70 4.94
N VAL A 78 -7.91 15.70 4.29
CA VAL A 78 -8.73 16.91 4.15
C VAL A 78 -9.31 17.32 5.51
N ALA A 79 -9.89 16.37 6.24
CA ALA A 79 -10.57 16.61 7.52
C ALA A 79 -9.63 16.95 8.70
N GLY A 80 -8.34 16.59 8.62
CA GLY A 80 -7.40 16.68 9.74
C GLY A 80 -7.49 15.50 10.73
N VAL A 81 -8.37 14.53 10.47
CA VAL A 81 -8.62 13.37 11.33
C VAL A 81 -8.74 12.11 10.47
N VAL A 82 -7.94 11.09 10.75
CA VAL A 82 -7.96 9.79 10.07
C VAL A 82 -8.63 8.76 10.98
N ASN A 83 -9.53 7.96 10.43
CA ASN A 83 -10.12 6.81 11.13
C ASN A 83 -10.25 5.64 10.14
N TYR A 84 -9.45 4.60 10.36
CA TYR A 84 -9.39 3.42 9.50
C TYR A 84 -10.48 2.38 9.78
N GLU A 85 -11.35 2.57 10.76
CA GLU A 85 -12.46 1.67 11.07
C GLU A 85 -13.73 2.06 10.31
N LYS A 86 -13.85 3.36 10.02
CA LYS A 86 -14.93 3.99 9.23
C LYS A 86 -14.84 3.73 7.71
N ARG A 87 -14.13 2.67 7.30
CA ARG A 87 -14.01 2.24 5.89
C ARG A 87 -15.38 1.96 5.29
N LYS A 88 -15.57 2.34 4.02
CA LYS A 88 -16.83 2.18 3.29
C LYS A 88 -17.26 0.71 3.11
N ARG A 89 -16.31 -0.23 3.03
CA ARG A 89 -16.55 -1.64 2.72
C ARG A 89 -17.20 -1.83 1.34
N ASP A 90 -16.60 -1.22 0.32
CA ASP A 90 -17.12 -1.20 -1.05
C ASP A 90 -16.88 -2.53 -1.77
N MET A 91 -17.94 -3.33 -1.86
CA MET A 91 -17.89 -4.66 -2.47
C MET A 91 -17.48 -4.63 -3.94
N ALA A 92 -17.67 -3.52 -4.67
CA ALA A 92 -17.24 -3.44 -6.06
C ALA A 92 -15.72 -3.62 -6.19
N ILE A 93 -14.94 -3.08 -5.24
CA ILE A 93 -13.47 -3.21 -5.22
C ILE A 93 -13.07 -4.68 -5.00
N GLU A 94 -13.83 -5.39 -4.18
CA GLU A 94 -13.60 -6.80 -3.85
C GLU A 94 -13.97 -7.75 -5.00
N THR A 95 -14.88 -7.35 -5.88
CA THR A 95 -15.36 -8.22 -6.98
C THR A 95 -14.83 -7.85 -8.36
N ASP A 96 -14.37 -6.62 -8.56
CA ASP A 96 -13.87 -6.12 -9.84
C ASP A 96 -12.37 -5.79 -9.75
N PRO A 97 -11.48 -6.66 -10.28
CA PRO A 97 -10.04 -6.41 -10.26
C PRO A 97 -9.64 -5.21 -11.13
N MET A 98 -10.40 -4.87 -12.17
CA MET A 98 -10.10 -3.72 -13.02
C MET A 98 -10.42 -2.40 -12.31
N LEU A 99 -11.52 -2.35 -11.56
CA LEU A 99 -11.82 -1.23 -10.68
C LEU A 99 -10.72 -1.06 -9.61
N ALA A 100 -10.29 -2.16 -8.98
CA ALA A 100 -9.23 -2.11 -7.99
C ALA A 100 -7.92 -1.52 -8.56
N ILE A 101 -7.53 -1.94 -9.77
CA ILE A 101 -6.37 -1.39 -10.48
C ILE A 101 -6.52 0.12 -10.72
N GLN A 102 -7.68 0.57 -11.21
CA GLN A 102 -7.94 2.00 -11.46
C GLN A 102 -7.83 2.84 -10.17
N LEU A 103 -8.31 2.31 -9.05
CA LEU A 103 -8.21 2.97 -7.75
C LEU A 103 -6.76 3.02 -7.25
N LEU A 104 -5.98 1.95 -7.39
CA LEU A 104 -4.55 1.96 -7.05
C LEU A 104 -3.78 3.04 -7.85
N GLN A 105 -4.08 3.17 -9.15
CA GLN A 105 -3.46 4.19 -10.00
C GLN A 105 -3.85 5.61 -9.58
N THR A 106 -5.13 5.81 -9.25
CA THR A 106 -5.65 7.10 -8.80
C THR A 106 -5.04 7.51 -7.46
N ILE A 107 -4.97 6.58 -6.50
CA ILE A 107 -4.30 6.79 -5.22
C ILE A 107 -2.83 7.12 -5.46
N GLY A 108 -2.13 6.34 -6.30
CA GLY A 108 -0.73 6.53 -6.63
C GLY A 108 -0.42 7.93 -7.18
N ALA A 109 -1.27 8.45 -8.05
CA ALA A 109 -1.14 9.80 -8.61
C ALA A 109 -1.31 10.92 -7.56
N ASN A 110 -2.01 10.64 -6.46
CA ASN A 110 -2.36 11.61 -5.42
C ASN A 110 -1.48 11.52 -4.15
N LEU A 111 -0.46 10.66 -4.13
CA LEU A 111 0.39 10.42 -2.94
C LEU A 111 1.25 11.63 -2.55
N GLN A 112 1.68 12.43 -3.53
CA GLN A 112 2.60 13.55 -3.29
C GLN A 112 1.86 14.76 -2.73
N ARG A 113 1.66 14.76 -1.41
CA ARG A 113 1.12 15.88 -0.63
C ARG A 113 2.14 16.33 0.42
N PRO A 114 2.15 17.62 0.80
CA PRO A 114 2.99 18.09 1.90
C PRO A 114 2.61 17.39 3.21
N ASP A 115 3.57 17.31 4.13
CA ASP A 115 3.26 16.80 5.47
C ASP A 115 2.22 17.69 6.16
N LYS A 116 1.40 17.07 6.99
CA LYS A 116 0.29 17.71 7.70
C LYS A 116 0.06 16.99 9.02
N ASN A 117 -0.07 17.74 10.11
CA ASN A 117 -0.50 17.16 11.39
C ASN A 117 -1.93 16.61 11.28
N LEU A 118 -2.14 15.41 11.80
CA LEU A 118 -3.42 14.70 11.78
C LEU A 118 -3.70 14.14 13.17
N SER A 119 -4.96 13.93 13.50
CA SER A 119 -5.35 13.06 14.63
C SER A 119 -5.78 11.69 14.09
N LEU A 120 -5.29 10.62 14.70
CA LEU A 120 -5.74 9.25 14.42
C LEU A 120 -6.77 8.85 15.48
N GLU A 121 -7.95 8.47 15.02
CA GLU A 121 -9.05 7.94 15.83
C GLU A 121 -9.19 6.43 15.61
N ALA A 122 -9.32 5.69 16.71
CA ALA A 122 -9.63 4.26 16.70
C ALA A 122 -10.46 3.87 17.94
N ASP A 123 -11.37 2.92 17.78
CA ASP A 123 -12.17 2.34 18.86
C ASP A 123 -11.68 0.92 19.17
N TYR A 124 -10.91 0.80 20.25
CA TYR A 124 -10.38 -0.49 20.71
C TYR A 124 -11.26 -1.18 21.75
N ASP A 125 -12.30 -0.50 22.26
CA ASP A 125 -13.18 -1.05 23.30
C ASP A 125 -14.61 -1.13 22.78
N GLN A 126 -14.96 -2.34 22.33
CA GLN A 126 -16.29 -2.67 21.82
C GLN A 126 -17.44 -2.40 22.80
N GLN A 127 -17.16 -2.20 24.10
CA GLN A 127 -18.18 -1.98 25.12
C GLN A 127 -18.28 -0.53 25.58
N SER A 128 -17.20 0.23 25.56
CA SER A 128 -17.22 1.60 26.08
C SER A 128 -17.57 2.66 25.03
N GLY A 129 -17.34 2.37 23.74
CA GLY A 129 -17.50 3.35 22.65
C GLY A 129 -16.57 4.56 22.79
N ASN A 130 -15.44 4.40 23.50
CA ASN A 130 -14.51 5.49 23.76
C ASN A 130 -13.48 5.51 22.64
N MET A 131 -13.53 6.56 21.83
CA MET A 131 -12.54 6.77 20.79
C MET A 131 -11.18 7.11 21.42
N VAL A 132 -10.17 6.30 21.11
CA VAL A 132 -8.78 6.66 21.37
C VAL A 132 -8.34 7.62 20.29
N VAL A 133 -7.83 8.77 20.72
CA VAL A 133 -7.30 9.81 19.83
C VAL A 133 -5.81 9.98 20.09
N VAL A 134 -4.99 9.78 19.06
CA VAL A 134 -3.54 9.99 19.14
C VAL A 134 -3.07 10.96 18.06
N GLN A 135 -2.01 11.71 18.35
CA GLN A 135 -1.42 12.62 17.37
C GLN A 135 -0.63 11.84 16.33
N SER A 136 -0.72 12.29 15.07
CA SER A 136 -0.02 11.74 13.93
C SER A 136 0.28 12.84 12.90
N ASN A 137 0.84 12.44 11.76
CA ASN A 137 1.00 13.29 10.58
C ASN A 137 0.85 12.47 9.30
N TYR A 138 0.72 13.17 8.16
CA TYR A 138 0.48 12.54 6.87
C TYR A 138 1.58 11.55 6.50
N TYR A 139 2.86 11.90 6.68
CA TYR A 139 3.96 11.00 6.33
C TYR A 139 3.97 9.72 7.20
N ARG A 140 3.64 9.81 8.49
CA ARG A 140 3.52 8.65 9.37
C ARG A 140 2.37 7.74 8.94
N GLU A 141 1.23 8.29 8.57
CA GLU A 141 0.09 7.48 8.07
C GLU A 141 0.37 6.85 6.70
N ILE A 142 1.14 7.52 5.85
CA ILE A 142 1.63 6.95 4.59
C ILE A 142 2.57 5.76 4.85
N MET A 143 3.49 5.87 5.82
CA MET A 143 4.34 4.75 6.25
C MET A 143 3.52 3.57 6.79
N TYR A 144 2.50 3.85 7.61
CA TYR A 144 1.59 2.83 8.11
C TYR A 144 0.85 2.10 6.98
N ASN A 145 0.29 2.85 6.02
CA ASN A 145 -0.37 2.25 4.86
C ASN A 145 0.60 1.43 3.98
N LEU A 146 1.86 1.86 3.84
CA LEU A 146 2.89 1.09 3.12
C LEU A 146 3.16 -0.26 3.79
N GLU A 147 3.42 -0.28 5.10
CA GLU A 147 3.68 -1.53 5.83
C GLU A 147 2.45 -2.45 5.83
N HIS A 148 1.24 -1.90 5.98
CA HIS A 148 -0.01 -2.66 5.82
C HIS A 148 -0.19 -3.22 4.41
N THR A 149 0.19 -2.47 3.38
CA THR A 149 0.17 -2.95 2.00
C THR A 149 1.10 -4.14 1.81
N ILE A 150 2.34 -4.05 2.30
CA ILE A 150 3.32 -5.14 2.24
C ILE A 150 2.80 -6.37 2.99
N HIS A 151 2.22 -6.19 4.19
CA HIS A 151 1.59 -7.26 4.95
C HIS A 151 0.48 -7.96 4.16
N HIS A 152 -0.45 -7.20 3.57
CA HIS A 152 -1.52 -7.79 2.78
C HIS A 152 -1.04 -8.41 1.46
N MET A 153 0.02 -7.88 0.84
CA MET A 153 0.67 -8.54 -0.28
C MET A 153 1.25 -9.91 0.11
N ALA A 154 1.78 -10.07 1.33
CA ALA A 154 2.23 -11.38 1.83
C ALA A 154 1.06 -12.38 1.95
N LEU A 155 -0.13 -11.93 2.36
CA LEU A 155 -1.35 -12.76 2.38
C LEU A 155 -1.85 -13.06 0.96
N ILE A 156 -1.87 -12.06 0.08
CA ILE A 156 -2.24 -12.23 -1.33
C ILE A 156 -1.31 -13.26 -2.00
N ARG A 157 -0.01 -13.26 -1.70
CA ARG A 157 0.93 -14.29 -2.18
C ARG A 157 0.47 -15.70 -1.83
N VAL A 158 -0.05 -15.92 -0.61
CA VAL A 158 -0.59 -17.22 -0.18
C VAL A 158 -1.83 -17.57 -1.00
N GLY A 159 -2.78 -16.64 -1.14
CA GLY A 159 -3.99 -16.85 -1.94
C GLY A 159 -3.70 -17.14 -3.42
N VAL A 160 -2.76 -16.40 -4.03
CA VAL A 160 -2.34 -16.61 -5.42
C VAL A 160 -1.73 -18.00 -5.60
N ARG A 161 -0.91 -18.47 -4.65
CA ARG A 161 -0.32 -19.82 -4.70
C ARG A 161 -1.34 -20.94 -4.55
N GLU A 162 -2.40 -20.73 -3.76
CA GLU A 162 -3.46 -21.71 -3.57
C GLU A 162 -4.40 -21.78 -4.78
N LEU A 163 -4.80 -20.63 -5.30
CA LEU A 163 -5.93 -20.52 -6.24
C LEU A 163 -5.51 -20.46 -7.72
N THR A 164 -4.21 -20.36 -8.00
CA THR A 164 -3.70 -20.07 -9.35
C THR A 164 -2.37 -20.76 -9.64
N SER A 165 -1.97 -20.77 -10.91
CA SER A 165 -0.63 -21.17 -11.36
C SER A 165 0.31 -19.97 -11.59
N ILE A 166 -0.05 -18.76 -11.13
CA ILE A 166 0.73 -17.54 -11.34
C ILE A 166 2.02 -17.61 -10.51
N THR A 167 3.15 -17.32 -11.16
CA THR A 167 4.43 -17.18 -10.47
C THR A 167 4.66 -15.73 -10.07
N LEU A 168 4.79 -15.49 -8.78
CA LEU A 168 5.05 -14.16 -8.22
C LEU A 168 6.56 -13.89 -8.07
N PRO A 169 6.99 -12.62 -8.18
CA PRO A 169 8.35 -12.22 -7.82
C PRO A 169 8.74 -12.66 -6.40
N ALA A 170 10.02 -13.00 -6.21
CA ALA A 170 10.52 -13.51 -4.93
C ALA A 170 10.34 -12.51 -3.77
N ASP A 171 10.30 -11.22 -4.08
CA ASP A 171 10.15 -10.08 -3.17
C ASP A 171 8.71 -9.57 -3.00
N PHE A 172 7.72 -10.10 -3.73
CA PHE A 172 6.30 -9.68 -3.63
C PHE A 172 5.74 -9.80 -2.20
N GLY A 173 5.45 -8.69 -1.51
CA GLY A 173 5.02 -8.75 -0.10
C GLY A 173 6.14 -9.06 0.89
N VAL A 174 7.38 -8.71 0.55
CA VAL A 174 8.53 -8.77 1.46
C VAL A 174 9.01 -7.35 1.75
N ALA A 175 9.15 -7.00 3.03
CA ALA A 175 9.61 -5.68 3.43
C ALA A 175 11.04 -5.37 2.93
N SER A 176 11.29 -4.10 2.58
CA SER A 176 12.58 -3.66 2.03
C SER A 176 13.76 -3.93 2.98
N SER A 177 13.55 -3.83 4.29
CA SER A 177 14.54 -4.18 5.32
C SER A 177 14.96 -5.65 5.24
N THR A 178 14.02 -6.55 4.99
CA THR A 178 14.28 -7.99 4.85
C THR A 178 15.04 -8.29 3.56
N ILE A 179 14.72 -7.60 2.46
CA ILE A 179 15.45 -7.73 1.19
C ILE A 179 16.91 -7.31 1.37
N LYS A 180 17.15 -6.14 1.98
CA LYS A 180 18.51 -5.63 2.28
C LYS A 180 19.28 -6.60 3.15
N HIS A 181 18.67 -7.14 4.21
CA HIS A 181 19.31 -8.11 5.09
C HIS A 181 19.75 -9.38 4.34
N ARG A 182 18.90 -9.94 3.47
CA ARG A 182 19.23 -11.11 2.65
C ARG A 182 20.39 -10.85 1.69
N GLN A 183 20.47 -9.65 1.11
CA GLN A 183 21.57 -9.27 0.21
C GLN A 183 22.90 -9.15 0.95
N LEU A 184 22.89 -8.63 2.19
CA LEU A 184 24.09 -8.53 3.02
C LEU A 184 24.58 -9.90 3.50
N CYS A 185 23.68 -10.83 3.79
CA CYS A 185 24.04 -12.19 4.23
C CYS A 185 24.35 -13.17 3.08
N ALA A 186 24.16 -12.76 1.82
CA ALA A 186 24.49 -13.56 0.64
C ALA A 186 25.89 -13.25 0.05
N GLN A 187 26.64 -12.33 0.68
CA GLN A 187 28.04 -12.03 0.41
C GLN A 187 28.95 -12.83 1.33
#